data_AF-A0A959QRC3-F1
#
_entry.id   AF-A0A959QRC3-F1
#
_cell.length_a   1.000
_cell.length_b   1.000
_cell.length_c   1.000
_cell.angle_alpha   90.00
_cell.angle_beta   90.00
_cell.angle_gamma   90.00
#
_symmetry.space_group_name_H-M   'P 1'
#
loop_
_entity.id
_entity.type
_entity.pdbx_description
1 polymer ?
#
loop_
_entity_poly.entity_id
_entity_poly.type
_entity_poly.pdbx_seq_one_letter_code
_entity_poly.pdbx_strand_id
1 'polypeptide(L)' 'DTLPNELPKDASHYFGAHFEKYVLKELLSADSDIIRRATICENGKLTSEYEYLSDYAYK' A
#
# COMPACT_ATOMS: atom_id res chain seq x y z
N ASP A 1 -11.96 3.93 -12.45
CA ASP A 1 -11.97 3.37 -13.80
C ASP A 1 -10.77 2.44 -13.93
N THR A 2 -11.00 1.13 -14.02
CA THR A 2 -9.94 0.11 -14.12
C THR A 2 -9.46 -0.02 -15.57
N LEU A 3 -8.92 1.07 -16.10
CA LEU A 3 -8.17 1.09 -17.36
C LEU A 3 -6.64 1.01 -17.17
N PRO A 4 -6.07 0.16 -16.29
CA PRO A 4 -4.75 -0.44 -16.52
C PRO A 4 -4.81 -1.74 -17.35
N ASN A 5 -6.00 -2.20 -17.75
CA ASN A 5 -6.21 -3.52 -18.35
C ASN A 5 -6.06 -3.60 -19.87
N GLU A 6 -5.87 -2.48 -20.59
CA GLU A 6 -5.65 -2.57 -22.05
C GLU A 6 -4.25 -3.09 -22.38
N LEU A 7 -3.24 -2.83 -21.54
CA LEU A 7 -1.87 -3.32 -21.70
C LEU A 7 -1.24 -3.63 -20.32
N PRO A 8 -1.42 -4.85 -19.78
CA PRO A 8 -0.91 -5.21 -18.44
C PRO A 8 0.61 -5.07 -18.33
N LYS A 9 1.33 -5.18 -19.45
CA LYS A 9 2.78 -4.97 -19.54
C LYS A 9 3.15 -3.51 -19.26
N ASP A 10 2.42 -2.57 -19.84
CA ASP A 10 2.72 -1.14 -19.70
C ASP A 10 2.33 -0.67 -18.29
N ALA A 11 1.17 -1.11 -17.78
CA ALA A 11 0.76 -0.83 -16.40
C ALA A 11 1.81 -1.34 -15.39
N SER A 12 2.35 -2.54 -15.59
CA SER A 12 3.41 -3.09 -14.73
C SER A 12 4.71 -2.29 -14.82
N HIS A 13 5.10 -1.85 -16.01
CA HIS A 13 6.30 -1.02 -16.20
C HIS A 13 6.15 0.36 -15.52
N TYR A 14 5.02 1.02 -15.71
CA TYR A 14 4.74 2.30 -15.06
C TYR A 14 4.66 2.16 -13.55
N PHE A 15 3.98 1.12 -13.04
CA PHE A 15 3.92 0.84 -11.61
C PHE A 15 5.32 0.62 -11.03
N GLY A 16 6.15 -0.20 -11.67
CA GLY A 16 7.53 -0.47 -11.23
C GLY A 16 8.38 0.81 -11.15
N ALA A 17 8.34 1.64 -12.20
CA ALA A 17 9.08 2.89 -12.23
C ALA A 17 8.62 3.89 -11.14
N HIS A 18 7.32 3.95 -10.85
CA HIS A 18 6.80 4.80 -9.78
C HIS A 18 7.10 4.22 -8.39
N PHE A 19 7.00 2.90 -8.24
CA PHE A 19 7.32 2.20 -7.00
C PHE A 19 8.79 2.41 -6.59
N GLU A 20 9.71 2.20 -7.52
CA GLU A 20 11.14 2.43 -7.29
C GLU A 20 11.41 3.88 -6.89
N LYS A 21 10.84 4.84 -7.63
CA LYS A 21 11.10 6.27 -7.44
C LYS A 21 10.54 6.81 -6.11
N TYR A 22 9.35 6.38 -5.70
CA TYR A 22 8.62 7.01 -4.59
C TYR A 22 8.43 6.13 -3.36
N VAL A 23 8.40 4.81 -3.51
CA VAL A 23 8.02 3.88 -2.45
C VAL A 23 9.22 3.11 -1.89
N LEU A 24 10.15 2.70 -2.75
CA LEU A 24 11.28 1.86 -2.33
C LEU A 24 12.16 2.52 -1.26
N LYS A 25 12.46 3.82 -1.42
CA LYS A 25 13.22 4.58 -0.42
C LYS A 25 12.49 4.65 0.93
N GLU A 26 11.18 4.88 0.89
CA GLU A 26 10.34 4.99 2.08
C GLU A 26 10.23 3.65 2.83
N LEU A 27 10.18 2.53 2.10
CA LEU A 27 10.18 1.19 2.69
C LEU A 27 11.47 0.84 3.44
N LEU A 28 12.61 1.39 3.01
CA LEU A 28 13.90 1.17 3.66
C LEU A 28 14.18 2.18 4.79
N SER A 29 13.35 3.21 4.91
CA SER A 29 13.43 4.17 6.00
C SER A 29 12.94 3.52 7.29
N ALA A 30 13.63 3.79 8.40
CA ALA A 30 13.18 3.34 9.72
C ALA A 30 11.87 4.05 10.15
N ASP A 31 11.68 5.30 9.69
CA ASP A 31 10.57 6.17 10.10
C ASP A 31 9.93 6.84 8.88
N SER A 32 9.15 6.08 8.10
CA SER A 32 8.38 6.65 6.98
C SER A 32 6.93 6.93 7.39
N ASP A 33 6.56 8.21 7.37
CA ASP A 33 5.16 8.62 7.54
C ASP A 33 4.26 8.11 6.40
N ILE A 34 4.81 7.98 5.18
CA ILE A 34 4.10 7.44 4.03
C ILE A 34 3.75 5.97 4.27
N ILE A 35 4.71 5.16 4.71
CA ILE A 35 4.46 3.74 5.02
C ILE A 35 3.53 3.60 6.21
N ARG A 36 3.72 4.39 7.28
CA ARG A 36 2.84 4.38 8.45
C ARG A 36 1.38 4.63 8.07
N ARG A 37 1.10 5.65 7.25
CA ARG A 37 -0.26 5.95 6.79
C ARG A 37 -0.80 4.95 5.76
N ALA A 38 0.07 4.28 5.01
CA ALA A 38 -0.33 3.22 4.08
C ALA A 38 -0.57 1.87 4.77
N THR A 39 -0.14 1.71 6.02
CA THR A 39 -0.23 0.45 6.78
C THR A 39 -1.61 0.33 7.44
N ILE A 40 -2.42 -0.56 6.88
CA ILE A 40 -3.79 -0.86 7.37
C ILE A 40 -3.76 -1.81 8.57
N CYS A 41 -2.80 -2.73 8.60
CA CYS A 41 -2.68 -3.77 9.62
C CYS A 41 -1.21 -3.97 9.98
N GLU A 42 -0.92 -4.07 11.27
CA GLU A 42 0.41 -4.32 11.82
C GLU A 42 0.31 -5.39 12.91
N ASN A 43 1.25 -6.34 12.93
CA ASN A 43 1.30 -7.41 13.93
C ASN A 43 -0.01 -8.20 14.07
N GLY A 44 -0.71 -8.41 12.94
CA GLY A 44 -1.95 -9.18 12.88
C GLY A 44 -3.19 -8.44 13.39
N LYS A 45 -3.11 -7.12 13.63
CA LYS A 45 -4.24 -6.27 14.02
C LYS A 45 -4.34 -5.05 13.13
N LEU A 46 -5.56 -4.62 12.86
CA LEU A 46 -5.85 -3.33 12.24
C LEU A 46 -5.22 -2.20 13.06
N THR A 47 -4.72 -1.19 12.36
CA THR A 47 -4.28 0.05 12.98
C THR A 47 -5.50 0.89 13.41
N SER A 48 -5.29 1.84 14.32
CA SER A 48 -6.37 2.62 14.94
C SER A 48 -7.31 3.28 13.94
N GLU A 49 -6.77 3.75 12.82
CA GLU A 49 -7.48 4.42 11.73
C GLU A 49 -8.45 3.48 11.01
N TYR A 50 -8.21 2.18 11.06
CA TYR A 50 -8.99 1.16 10.36
C TYR A 50 -9.80 0.27 11.30
N GLU A 51 -9.76 0.50 12.62
CA GLU A 51 -10.45 -0.32 13.63
C GLU A 51 -11.98 -0.36 13.42
N TYR A 52 -12.54 0.62 12.71
CA TYR A 52 -13.96 0.60 12.29
C TYR A 52 -14.31 -0.58 11.34
N LEU A 53 -13.31 -1.25 10.77
CA LEU A 53 -13.45 -2.45 9.95
C LEU A 53 -13.28 -3.75 10.74
N SER A 54 -13.06 -3.69 12.06
CA SER A 54 -12.85 -4.85 12.93
C SER A 54 -13.94 -5.92 12.80
N ASP A 55 -15.21 -5.50 12.69
CA ASP A 55 -16.36 -6.38 12.48
C ASP A 55 -16.28 -7.22 11.19
N TYR A 56 -15.59 -6.73 10.16
CA TYR A 56 -15.35 -7.44 8.91
C TYR A 56 -14.06 -8.26 8.97
N ALA A 57 -12.99 -7.69 9.53
CA ALA A 57 -11.65 -8.26 9.47
C ALA A 57 -11.39 -9.38 10.50
N TYR A 58 -12.08 -9.38 11.64
CA TYR A 58 -11.87 -10.32 12.73
C TYR A 58 -12.98 -11.35 12.91
N LYS A 59 -14.07 -11.24 12.13
CA LYS A 59 -15.15 -12.23 12.12
C LYS A 59 -14.77 -13.47 11.34
#